data_AF-A0A966PVR6-F1
#
_entry.id   AF-A0A966PVR6-F1
#
_cell.length_a   1.000
_cell.length_b   1.000
_cell.length_c   1.000
_cell.angle_alpha   90.00
_cell.angle_beta   90.00
_cell.angle_gamma   90.00
#
_symmetry.space_group_name_H-M   'P 1'
#
loop_
_entity.id
_entity.type
_entity.pdbx_description
1 polymer ?
#
loop_
_entity_poly.entity_id
_entity_poly.type
_entity_poly.pdbx_seq_one_letter_code
_entity_poly.pdbx_strand_id
1 'polypeptide(L)'
;MSDKNFKVKSGLNLPITSAAILTTDSSGNIASSSVLPITAGGTGQTSATNAINALLPVQNGSTVNYTIQSDGTNISWAKLYNQLVQNAGISVTPRRNLNFVGMTFTDNAGTDTTTVTVPTNAFLRQAFSPTAGQTTFTLSAEGIIGSEQVFLNGVLLVKDTDYTTPTTTSIVLSSGAAVGDVLDVMILNNITSSGILSTYKQEINLAISSNTTLVTGYRYFVDTTAARTLTLPANPSVGNEITVFDATGTAGTYNITISSNSKKINGAVQDLILDANGALAILTYTGSSYGWRF
;
A
#
# COMPACT_ATOMS: atom_id res chain seq x y z
N MET A 1 -37.65 -43.10 74.58
CA MET A 1 -36.48 -42.23 74.83
C MET A 1 -36.57 -41.06 73.87
N SER A 2 -37.00 -39.93 74.40
CA SER A 2 -37.18 -38.65 73.71
C SER A 2 -35.85 -38.04 73.29
N ASP A 3 -35.90 -37.39 72.13
CA ASP A 3 -34.95 -36.44 71.53
C ASP A 3 -33.55 -36.32 72.17
N LYS A 4 -32.55 -36.95 71.54
CA LYS A 4 -31.12 -36.81 71.88
C LYS A 4 -30.49 -35.66 71.07
N ASN A 5 -31.10 -34.47 71.11
CA ASN A 5 -30.44 -33.29 70.56
C ASN A 5 -29.20 -32.98 71.40
N PHE A 6 -28.03 -33.38 70.89
CA PHE A 6 -26.75 -33.07 71.49
C PHE A 6 -26.59 -31.54 71.52
N LYS A 7 -26.81 -30.94 72.70
CA LYS A 7 -26.52 -29.53 72.92
C LYS A 7 -25.01 -29.36 72.85
N VAL A 8 -24.53 -28.79 71.75
CA VAL A 8 -23.10 -28.52 71.60
C VAL A 8 -22.69 -27.47 72.63
N LYS A 9 -21.61 -27.74 73.38
CA LYS A 9 -21.12 -26.84 74.42
C LYS A 9 -20.78 -25.49 73.82
N SER A 10 -21.02 -24.42 74.58
CA SER A 10 -20.50 -23.08 74.29
C SER A 10 -18.99 -23.20 74.02
N GLY A 11 -18.55 -22.74 72.84
CA GLY A 11 -17.15 -22.86 72.40
C GLY A 11 -16.81 -24.08 71.55
N LEU A 12 -17.76 -24.68 70.81
CA LEU A 12 -17.43 -25.65 69.76
C LEU A 12 -16.54 -24.99 68.70
N ASN A 13 -15.25 -25.33 68.72
CA ASN A 13 -14.33 -24.99 67.66
C ASN A 13 -14.42 -26.09 66.59
N LEU A 14 -14.88 -25.74 65.39
CA LEU A 14 -14.84 -26.62 64.22
C LEU A 14 -13.56 -26.28 63.44
N PRO A 15 -12.45 -27.00 63.67
CA PRO A 15 -11.19 -26.68 63.01
C PRO A 15 -11.32 -26.95 61.51
N ILE A 16 -11.49 -25.88 60.73
CA ILE A 16 -11.45 -25.93 59.28
C ILE A 16 -10.03 -25.60 58.82
N THR A 17 -9.32 -26.61 58.32
CA THR A 17 -7.93 -26.51 57.86
C THR A 17 -7.80 -25.95 56.44
N SER A 18 -8.91 -25.61 55.78
CA SER A 18 -8.97 -24.99 54.46
C SER A 18 -10.18 -24.07 54.36
N ALA A 19 -10.08 -23.01 53.55
CA ALA A 19 -11.06 -21.94 53.36
C ALA A 19 -12.35 -22.39 52.63
N ALA A 20 -13.00 -23.45 53.11
CA ALA A 20 -14.30 -23.90 52.62
C ALA A 20 -15.43 -23.03 53.18
N ILE A 21 -16.37 -22.65 52.33
CA ILE A 21 -17.57 -21.89 52.72
C ILE A 21 -18.55 -22.84 53.42
N LEU A 22 -19.02 -22.45 54.62
CA LEU A 22 -20.11 -23.16 55.30
C LEU A 22 -21.44 -22.75 54.66
N THR A 23 -22.15 -23.72 54.11
CA THR A 23 -23.55 -23.52 53.68
C THR A 23 -24.47 -24.38 54.55
N THR A 24 -25.67 -23.88 54.81
CA THR A 24 -26.74 -24.70 55.40
C THR A 24 -27.59 -25.32 54.30
N ASP A 25 -27.91 -26.60 54.42
CA ASP A 25 -28.97 -27.19 53.60
C ASP A 25 -30.35 -26.61 53.97
N SER A 26 -31.40 -26.99 53.24
CA SER A 26 -32.78 -26.54 53.50
C SER A 26 -33.35 -26.95 54.87
N SER A 27 -32.61 -27.78 55.61
CA SER A 27 -32.94 -28.24 56.95
C SER A 27 -32.03 -27.61 58.02
N GLY A 28 -31.16 -26.67 57.64
CA GLY A 28 -30.29 -25.95 58.57
C GLY A 28 -28.99 -26.69 58.94
N ASN A 29 -28.70 -27.84 58.32
CA ASN A 29 -27.48 -28.59 58.63
C ASN A 29 -26.27 -27.96 57.95
N ILE A 30 -25.18 -27.83 58.70
CA ILE A 30 -23.91 -27.28 58.19
C ILE A 30 -23.21 -28.36 57.37
N ALA A 31 -23.01 -28.11 56.08
CA ALA A 31 -22.18 -28.94 55.22
C ALA A 31 -21.03 -28.11 54.65
N SER A 32 -19.84 -28.72 54.57
CA SER A 32 -18.73 -28.19 53.79
C SER A 32 -18.77 -28.82 52.40
N SER A 33 -18.77 -27.99 51.37
CA SER A 33 -18.56 -28.41 49.98
C SER A 33 -17.15 -28.02 49.55
N SER A 34 -16.52 -28.85 48.73
CA SER A 34 -15.24 -28.50 48.10
C SER A 34 -15.39 -27.44 46.99
N VAL A 35 -16.61 -27.20 46.50
CA VAL A 35 -16.93 -26.24 45.42
C VAL A 35 -18.15 -25.40 45.79
N LEU A 36 -18.11 -24.09 45.52
CA LEU A 36 -19.22 -23.17 45.75
C LEU A 36 -20.33 -23.37 44.70
N PRO A 37 -21.59 -23.67 45.07
CA PRO A 37 -22.69 -23.77 44.12
C PRO A 37 -22.97 -22.44 43.42
N ILE A 38 -23.46 -22.50 42.18
CA ILE A 38 -23.72 -21.31 41.34
C ILE A 38 -24.66 -20.32 42.03
N THR A 39 -25.73 -20.82 42.67
CA THR A 39 -26.71 -20.02 43.43
C THR A 39 -26.08 -19.26 44.61
N ALA A 40 -24.95 -19.75 45.14
CA ALA A 40 -24.19 -19.12 46.22
C ALA A 40 -22.98 -18.32 45.71
N GLY A 41 -22.75 -18.27 44.39
CA GLY A 41 -21.59 -17.68 43.74
C GLY A 41 -21.61 -16.16 43.60
N GLY A 42 -22.48 -15.44 44.30
CA GLY A 42 -22.55 -13.98 44.32
C GLY A 42 -23.04 -13.29 43.04
N THR A 43 -23.31 -14.04 41.96
CA THR A 43 -23.84 -13.51 40.69
C THR A 43 -25.37 -13.43 40.65
N GLY A 44 -26.06 -14.02 41.64
CA GLY A 44 -27.52 -14.12 41.69
C GLY A 44 -28.13 -15.08 40.67
N GLN A 45 -27.31 -15.92 40.03
CA GLN A 45 -27.74 -16.82 38.95
C GLN A 45 -27.87 -18.26 39.42
N THR A 46 -28.69 -19.05 38.72
CA THR A 46 -28.93 -20.48 39.02
C THR A 46 -28.39 -21.43 37.95
N SER A 47 -27.82 -20.90 36.87
CA SER A 47 -27.19 -21.68 35.78
C SER A 47 -25.79 -21.18 35.48
N ALA A 48 -24.93 -22.06 34.98
CA ALA A 48 -23.54 -21.72 34.67
C ALA A 48 -23.46 -20.65 33.57
N THR A 49 -24.28 -20.78 32.52
CA THR A 49 -24.35 -19.81 31.42
C THR A 49 -24.73 -18.42 31.91
N ASN A 50 -25.77 -18.32 32.74
CA ASN A 50 -26.20 -17.01 33.23
C ASN A 50 -25.18 -16.41 34.19
N ALA A 51 -24.55 -17.23 35.04
CA ALA A 51 -23.48 -16.78 35.94
C ALA A 51 -22.28 -16.22 35.17
N ILE A 52 -21.88 -16.88 34.07
CA ILE A 52 -20.84 -16.37 33.17
C ILE A 52 -21.28 -15.06 32.53
N ASN A 53 -22.50 -14.98 31.98
CA ASN A 53 -22.99 -13.75 31.36
C ASN A 53 -23.09 -12.57 32.35
N ALA A 54 -23.32 -12.83 33.64
CA ALA A 54 -23.33 -11.81 34.69
C ALA A 54 -21.93 -11.29 35.05
N LEU A 55 -20.87 -12.04 34.76
CA LEU A 55 -19.47 -11.68 35.03
C LEU A 55 -18.77 -11.07 33.82
N LEU A 56 -19.31 -11.26 32.62
CA LEU A 56 -18.77 -10.71 31.39
C LEU A 56 -19.20 -9.24 31.20
N PRO A 57 -18.39 -8.41 30.51
CA PRO A 57 -18.83 -7.08 30.10
C PRO A 57 -20.13 -7.13 29.28
N VAL A 58 -20.90 -6.03 29.28
CA VAL A 58 -22.24 -5.94 28.66
C VAL A 58 -22.28 -6.52 27.23
N GLN A 59 -23.12 -7.53 27.03
CA GLN A 59 -23.26 -8.26 25.77
C GLN A 59 -24.41 -7.71 24.91
N ASN A 60 -24.32 -6.45 24.47
CA ASN A 60 -25.42 -5.84 23.71
C ASN A 60 -25.39 -6.25 22.22
N GLY A 61 -26.00 -7.40 21.91
CA GLY A 61 -26.74 -7.64 20.66
C GLY A 61 -26.05 -7.56 19.30
N SER A 62 -24.76 -7.85 19.16
CA SER A 62 -24.11 -7.91 17.83
C SER A 62 -23.74 -9.35 17.43
N THR A 63 -23.95 -9.69 16.16
CA THR A 63 -23.55 -10.98 15.53
C THR A 63 -22.05 -11.06 15.19
N VAL A 64 -21.27 -10.04 15.56
CA VAL A 64 -19.84 -9.95 15.27
C VAL A 64 -19.03 -10.78 16.27
N ASN A 65 -17.93 -11.39 15.83
CA ASN A 65 -16.99 -12.07 16.72
C ASN A 65 -16.28 -11.04 17.62
N TYR A 66 -16.27 -11.26 18.93
CA TYR A 66 -15.53 -10.46 19.90
C TYR A 66 -14.57 -11.33 20.71
N THR A 67 -13.40 -10.81 21.07
CA THR A 67 -12.56 -11.36 22.15
C THR A 67 -12.69 -10.51 23.41
N ILE A 68 -12.42 -11.12 24.55
CA ILE A 68 -12.17 -10.40 25.80
C ILE A 68 -10.73 -9.87 25.75
N GLN A 69 -10.52 -8.59 26.06
CA GLN A 69 -9.21 -7.98 26.22
C GLN A 69 -9.07 -7.34 27.60
N SER A 70 -7.83 -7.21 28.07
CA SER A 70 -7.49 -6.47 29.29
C SER A 70 -6.46 -5.37 28.99
N ASP A 71 -6.65 -4.20 29.60
CA ASP A 71 -5.65 -3.12 29.62
C ASP A 71 -4.78 -3.15 30.90
N GLY A 72 -4.87 -4.22 31.70
CA GLY A 72 -4.22 -4.36 33.00
C GLY A 72 -5.04 -3.80 34.18
N THR A 73 -6.10 -3.04 33.92
CA THR A 73 -7.01 -2.49 34.95
C THR A 73 -8.46 -2.94 34.73
N ASN A 74 -8.93 -2.94 33.48
CA ASN A 74 -10.28 -3.24 33.07
C ASN A 74 -10.31 -4.42 32.09
N ILE A 75 -11.49 -5.02 31.97
CA ILE A 75 -11.81 -6.05 30.97
C ILE A 75 -12.88 -5.50 30.04
N SER A 76 -12.71 -5.63 28.72
CA SER A 76 -13.66 -5.14 27.72
C SER A 76 -13.78 -6.07 26.52
N TRP A 77 -14.84 -5.89 25.71
CA TRP A 77 -15.01 -6.60 24.44
C TRP A 77 -14.25 -5.89 23.32
N ALA A 78 -13.33 -6.60 22.67
CA ALA A 78 -12.63 -6.16 21.46
C ALA A 78 -13.26 -6.82 20.22
N LYS A 79 -13.55 -6.04 19.18
CA LYS A 79 -14.02 -6.60 17.91
C LYS A 79 -12.90 -7.42 17.28
N LEU A 80 -13.18 -8.69 16.96
CA LEU A 80 -12.35 -9.46 16.04
C LEU A 80 -12.81 -9.13 14.62
N TYR A 81 -12.03 -8.31 13.93
CA TYR A 81 -12.16 -8.24 12.48
C TYR A 81 -11.49 -9.47 11.89
N ASN A 82 -12.28 -10.42 11.39
CA ASN A 82 -11.75 -11.44 10.49
C ASN A 82 -11.06 -10.69 9.34
N GLN A 83 -9.75 -10.87 9.16
CA GLN A 83 -9.06 -10.35 7.98
C GLN A 83 -9.69 -11.01 6.75
N LEU A 84 -10.54 -10.26 6.05
CA LEU A 84 -11.26 -10.75 4.90
C LEU A 84 -10.34 -10.61 3.68
N VAL A 85 -9.88 -11.73 3.13
CA VAL A 85 -9.19 -11.73 1.84
C VAL A 85 -10.27 -11.75 0.77
N GLN A 86 -10.32 -10.72 -0.07
CA GLN A 86 -11.28 -10.63 -1.18
C GLN A 86 -10.57 -10.61 -2.53
N ASN A 87 -11.17 -11.24 -3.53
CA ASN A 87 -10.84 -11.07 -4.94
C ASN A 87 -12.04 -10.42 -5.63
N ALA A 88 -11.89 -9.19 -6.14
CA ALA A 88 -12.96 -8.42 -6.77
C ALA A 88 -14.27 -8.34 -5.92
N GLY A 89 -14.12 -8.14 -4.60
CA GLY A 89 -15.24 -8.06 -3.66
C GLY A 89 -15.82 -9.40 -3.19
N ILE A 90 -15.32 -10.53 -3.70
CA ILE A 90 -15.73 -11.88 -3.26
C ILE A 90 -14.74 -12.41 -2.23
N SER A 91 -15.23 -12.86 -1.07
CA SER A 91 -14.41 -13.52 -0.05
C SER A 91 -13.74 -14.79 -0.61
N VAL A 92 -12.42 -14.92 -0.46
CA VAL A 92 -11.65 -16.07 -0.93
C VAL A 92 -10.84 -16.70 0.21
N THR A 93 -10.76 -18.03 0.23
CA THR A 93 -9.80 -18.78 1.05
C THR A 93 -8.55 -19.06 0.21
N PRO A 94 -7.37 -18.53 0.57
CA PRO A 94 -6.16 -18.74 -0.22
C PRO A 94 -5.78 -20.22 -0.23
N ARG A 95 -5.49 -20.78 -1.42
CA ARG A 95 -5.15 -22.21 -1.61
C ARG A 95 -3.75 -22.59 -1.12
N ARG A 96 -2.94 -21.61 -0.72
CA ARG A 96 -1.54 -21.73 -0.24
C ARG A 96 -1.22 -20.58 0.71
N ASN A 97 0.05 -20.38 1.03
CA ASN A 97 0.53 -19.29 1.87
C ASN A 97 0.34 -17.93 1.18
N LEU A 98 -0.28 -17.00 1.91
CA LEU A 98 -0.28 -15.58 1.61
C LEU A 98 0.76 -14.94 2.55
N ASN A 99 1.96 -14.65 2.05
CA ASN A 99 3.08 -14.18 2.87
C ASN A 99 3.31 -12.69 2.66
N PHE A 100 3.06 -11.88 3.69
CA PHE A 100 3.31 -10.44 3.69
C PHE A 100 4.53 -10.14 4.56
N VAL A 101 5.74 -10.29 4.00
CA VAL A 101 6.99 -9.99 4.74
C VAL A 101 7.24 -8.49 4.73
N GLY A 102 7.30 -7.86 5.90
CA GLY A 102 7.70 -6.46 6.05
C GLY A 102 6.64 -5.42 5.69
N MET A 103 5.36 -5.80 5.59
CA MET A 103 4.25 -4.89 5.32
C MET A 103 3.45 -4.62 6.60
N THR A 104 3.30 -3.34 6.96
CA THR A 104 2.46 -2.90 8.09
C THR A 104 1.14 -2.39 7.54
N PHE A 105 0.03 -3.04 7.92
CA PHE A 105 -1.32 -2.52 7.68
C PHE A 105 -1.74 -1.70 8.89
N THR A 106 -1.65 -0.37 8.80
CA THR A 106 -2.06 0.53 9.89
C THR A 106 -3.51 0.97 9.66
N ASP A 107 -4.44 0.45 10.45
CA ASP A 107 -5.81 0.97 10.56
C ASP A 107 -5.83 2.12 11.57
N ASN A 108 -6.17 3.33 11.15
CA ASN A 108 -6.30 4.48 12.06
C ASN A 108 -7.77 4.76 12.43
N ALA A 109 -8.76 4.10 11.80
CA ALA A 109 -10.17 4.34 12.09
C ALA A 109 -11.13 3.31 11.45
N GLY A 110 -11.14 2.04 11.86
CA GLY A 110 -12.30 1.12 11.88
C GLY A 110 -13.09 0.86 10.57
N THR A 111 -12.69 1.47 9.46
CA THR A 111 -13.30 1.45 8.12
C THR A 111 -12.23 1.60 7.02
N ASP A 112 -10.96 1.82 7.39
CA ASP A 112 -9.90 2.09 6.41
C ASP A 112 -9.45 0.82 5.71
N THR A 113 -9.69 0.77 4.41
CA THR A 113 -9.20 -0.31 3.54
C THR A 113 -7.77 0.03 3.11
N THR A 114 -6.75 -0.59 3.70
CA THR A 114 -5.38 -0.47 3.16
C THR A 114 -5.27 -1.33 1.89
N THR A 115 -5.40 -0.71 0.73
CA THR A 115 -5.25 -1.38 -0.57
C THR A 115 -3.79 -1.42 -0.96
N VAL A 116 -3.21 -2.62 -1.02
CA VAL A 116 -1.93 -2.85 -1.68
C VAL A 116 -2.24 -3.12 -3.15
N THR A 117 -2.20 -2.06 -3.95
CA THR A 117 -2.38 -2.16 -5.40
C THR A 117 -1.12 -2.72 -6.01
N VAL A 118 -1.10 -4.01 -6.30
CA VAL A 118 -0.22 -4.53 -7.35
C VAL A 118 -0.87 -4.07 -8.66
N PRO A 119 -0.22 -3.23 -9.50
CA PRO A 119 -0.84 -2.76 -10.73
C PRO A 119 -1.24 -3.99 -11.54
N THR A 120 -2.54 -4.12 -11.79
CA THR A 120 -3.19 -5.35 -12.27
C THR A 120 -2.74 -5.81 -13.65
N ASN A 121 -1.83 -5.07 -14.28
CA ASN A 121 -1.33 -5.34 -15.63
C ASN A 121 0.20 -5.29 -15.71
N ALA A 122 1.00 -5.31 -14.63
CA ALA A 122 2.48 -5.29 -14.76
C ALA A 122 3.01 -6.40 -15.70
N PHE A 123 2.27 -7.50 -15.76
CA PHE A 123 2.43 -8.57 -16.72
C PHE A 123 1.05 -8.99 -17.22
N LEU A 124 0.80 -8.86 -18.52
CA LEU A 124 -0.39 -9.39 -19.18
C LEU A 124 0.03 -10.68 -19.90
N ARG A 125 -0.70 -11.78 -19.66
CA ARG A 125 -0.64 -12.95 -20.52
C ARG A 125 -2.05 -13.41 -20.85
N GLN A 126 -2.35 -13.55 -22.14
CA GLN A 126 -3.68 -13.93 -22.61
C GLN A 126 -3.59 -14.89 -23.78
N ALA A 127 -4.26 -16.03 -23.64
CA ALA A 127 -4.41 -17.01 -24.72
C ALA A 127 -5.77 -16.87 -25.41
N PHE A 128 -5.78 -17.11 -26.72
CA PHE A 128 -6.97 -17.17 -27.57
C PHE A 128 -7.01 -18.51 -28.31
N SER A 129 -8.23 -18.99 -28.56
CA SER A 129 -8.52 -20.11 -29.46
C SER A 129 -9.17 -19.55 -30.72
N PRO A 130 -8.42 -19.33 -31.81
CA PRO A 130 -8.93 -18.67 -33.00
C PRO A 130 -10.04 -19.43 -33.70
N THR A 131 -10.94 -18.70 -34.36
CA THR A 131 -11.86 -19.26 -35.36
C THR A 131 -11.19 -19.31 -36.74
N ALA A 132 -11.77 -20.05 -37.69
CA ALA A 132 -11.20 -20.23 -39.03
C ALA A 132 -10.97 -18.89 -39.74
N GLY A 133 -9.71 -18.57 -40.03
CA GLY A 133 -9.32 -17.35 -40.72
C GLY A 133 -9.32 -16.09 -39.86
N GLN A 134 -9.42 -16.22 -38.53
CA GLN A 134 -9.42 -15.06 -37.63
C GLN A 134 -8.07 -14.35 -37.65
N THR A 135 -8.09 -13.03 -37.89
CA THR A 135 -6.89 -12.19 -37.88
C THR A 135 -6.83 -11.26 -36.69
N THR A 136 -7.98 -10.83 -36.13
CA THR A 136 -8.04 -9.82 -35.05
C THR A 136 -8.39 -10.44 -33.71
N PHE A 137 -7.60 -10.09 -32.69
CA PHE A 137 -7.75 -10.53 -31.31
C PHE A 137 -7.77 -9.32 -30.37
N THR A 138 -8.75 -9.27 -29.47
CA THR A 138 -8.91 -8.17 -28.51
C THR A 138 -8.46 -8.60 -27.12
N LEU A 139 -7.49 -7.87 -26.57
CA LEU A 139 -6.94 -8.09 -25.25
C LEU A 139 -7.95 -7.69 -24.16
N SER A 140 -7.91 -8.36 -23.01
CA SER A 140 -8.77 -8.09 -21.86
C SER A 140 -8.36 -6.84 -21.06
N ALA A 141 -7.20 -6.26 -21.37
CA ALA A 141 -6.68 -5.04 -20.77
C ALA A 141 -5.73 -4.33 -21.75
N GLU A 142 -5.46 -3.05 -21.49
CA GLU A 142 -4.47 -2.28 -22.25
C GLU A 142 -3.06 -2.83 -22.01
N GLY A 143 -2.32 -3.01 -23.11
CA GLY A 143 -0.89 -3.29 -23.14
C GLY A 143 -0.10 -2.13 -23.75
N ILE A 144 1.20 -2.13 -23.51
CA ILE A 144 2.13 -1.20 -24.15
C ILE A 144 2.48 -1.70 -25.55
N ILE A 145 2.19 -0.90 -26.57
CA ILE A 145 2.56 -1.16 -27.96
C ILE A 145 4.09 -1.22 -28.08
N GLY A 146 4.59 -2.29 -28.69
CA GLY A 146 6.02 -2.57 -28.85
C GLY A 146 6.62 -3.49 -27.79
N SER A 147 5.91 -3.75 -26.68
CA SER A 147 6.36 -4.66 -25.62
C SER A 147 5.71 -6.03 -25.67
N GLU A 148 4.83 -6.27 -26.64
CA GLU A 148 4.14 -7.54 -26.84
C GLU A 148 5.04 -8.60 -27.48
N GLN A 149 4.92 -9.83 -26.97
CA GLN A 149 5.39 -11.05 -27.60
C GLN A 149 4.16 -11.88 -27.95
N VAL A 150 3.99 -12.19 -29.24
CA VAL A 150 2.83 -12.94 -29.75
C VAL A 150 3.32 -14.29 -30.23
N PHE A 151 2.74 -15.37 -29.71
CA PHE A 151 3.07 -16.74 -30.08
C PHE A 151 1.88 -17.40 -30.76
N LEU A 152 2.09 -18.05 -31.91
CA LEU A 152 1.10 -18.92 -32.53
C LEU A 152 1.58 -20.37 -32.44
N ASN A 153 0.82 -21.24 -31.77
CA ASN A 153 1.19 -22.63 -31.48
C ASN A 153 2.57 -22.78 -30.82
N GLY A 154 2.96 -21.79 -30.02
CA GLY A 154 4.26 -21.74 -29.33
C GLY A 154 5.41 -21.13 -30.14
N VAL A 155 5.19 -20.76 -31.41
CA VAL A 155 6.20 -20.07 -32.23
C VAL A 155 6.05 -18.56 -32.07
N LEU A 156 7.14 -17.88 -31.71
CA LEU A 156 7.18 -16.41 -31.61
C LEU A 156 7.03 -15.80 -33.01
N LEU A 157 6.07 -14.88 -33.15
CA LEU A 157 5.83 -14.11 -34.36
C LEU A 157 6.63 -12.79 -34.36
N VAL A 158 6.92 -12.27 -35.55
CA VAL A 158 7.65 -11.01 -35.73
C VAL A 158 6.68 -9.84 -35.93
N LYS A 159 6.81 -8.79 -35.13
CA LYS A 159 6.02 -7.57 -35.27
C LYS A 159 6.27 -6.88 -36.62
N ASP A 160 5.22 -6.30 -37.19
CA ASP A 160 5.16 -5.63 -38.49
C ASP A 160 5.42 -6.54 -39.70
N THR A 161 5.71 -7.83 -39.47
CA THR A 161 5.81 -8.87 -40.51
C THR A 161 4.64 -9.84 -40.38
N ASP A 162 4.53 -10.51 -39.24
CA ASP A 162 3.53 -11.56 -38.97
C ASP A 162 2.30 -11.04 -38.23
N TYR A 163 2.43 -9.92 -37.50
CA TYR A 163 1.33 -9.26 -36.81
C TYR A 163 1.59 -7.76 -36.60
N THR A 164 0.52 -7.01 -36.30
CA THR A 164 0.56 -5.59 -35.89
C THR A 164 -0.25 -5.37 -34.61
N THR A 165 -0.02 -4.23 -33.95
CA THR A 165 -0.76 -3.79 -32.76
C THR A 165 -1.37 -2.41 -32.97
N PRO A 166 -2.51 -2.31 -33.68
CA PRO A 166 -3.10 -1.02 -34.05
C PRO A 166 -3.58 -0.18 -32.86
N THR A 167 -3.95 -0.84 -31.77
CA THR A 167 -4.36 -0.21 -30.51
C THR A 167 -3.67 -0.91 -29.33
N THR A 168 -3.73 -0.30 -28.14
CA THR A 168 -3.25 -0.90 -26.89
C THR A 168 -3.99 -2.18 -26.49
N THR A 169 -5.10 -2.52 -27.16
CA THR A 169 -5.94 -3.68 -26.85
C THR A 169 -6.12 -4.62 -28.03
N SER A 170 -5.39 -4.46 -29.13
CA SER A 170 -5.58 -5.31 -30.31
C SER A 170 -4.28 -5.89 -30.85
N ILE A 171 -4.32 -7.19 -31.18
CA ILE A 171 -3.33 -7.88 -31.99
C ILE A 171 -4.02 -8.24 -33.31
N VAL A 172 -3.39 -7.92 -34.44
CA VAL A 172 -3.87 -8.27 -35.78
C VAL A 172 -2.81 -9.07 -36.52
N LEU A 173 -3.08 -10.33 -36.83
CA LEU A 173 -2.21 -11.20 -37.61
C LEU A 173 -2.25 -10.84 -39.10
N SER A 174 -1.11 -10.95 -39.78
CA SER A 174 -0.99 -10.77 -41.23
C SER A 174 -1.62 -11.94 -42.02
N SER A 175 -1.69 -13.13 -41.41
CA SER A 175 -2.39 -14.32 -41.92
C SER A 175 -3.41 -14.80 -40.91
N GLY A 176 -4.59 -15.20 -41.39
CA GLY A 176 -5.65 -15.73 -40.53
C GLY A 176 -5.23 -17.04 -39.85
N ALA A 177 -5.44 -17.13 -38.54
CA ALA A 177 -5.23 -18.36 -37.78
C ALA A 177 -6.35 -19.38 -38.08
N ALA A 178 -6.05 -20.66 -37.97
CA ALA A 178 -6.98 -21.75 -38.21
C ALA A 178 -7.70 -22.20 -36.94
N VAL A 179 -8.80 -22.94 -37.10
CA VAL A 179 -9.44 -23.63 -35.96
C VAL A 179 -8.46 -24.64 -35.39
N GLY A 180 -8.31 -24.62 -34.06
CA GLY A 180 -7.39 -25.49 -33.34
C GLY A 180 -6.03 -24.88 -33.06
N ASP A 181 -5.73 -23.72 -33.64
CA ASP A 181 -4.56 -22.94 -33.24
C ASP A 181 -4.72 -22.38 -31.81
N VAL A 182 -3.59 -21.99 -31.22
CA VAL A 182 -3.54 -21.22 -29.98
C VAL A 182 -2.67 -20.00 -30.20
N LEU A 183 -3.25 -18.82 -29.97
CA LEU A 183 -2.50 -17.57 -29.92
C LEU A 183 -2.27 -17.20 -28.46
N ASP A 184 -1.02 -17.12 -28.02
CA ASP A 184 -0.65 -16.68 -26.67
C ASP A 184 0.06 -15.33 -26.77
N VAL A 185 -0.44 -14.33 -26.05
CA VAL A 185 0.09 -12.96 -26.06
C VAL A 185 0.63 -12.64 -24.68
N MET A 186 1.89 -12.25 -24.62
CA MET A 186 2.56 -11.81 -23.40
C MET A 186 2.98 -10.35 -23.55
N ILE A 187 2.64 -9.50 -22.59
CA ILE A 187 3.04 -8.09 -22.56
C ILE A 187 3.63 -7.77 -21.20
N LEU A 188 4.89 -7.33 -21.21
CA LEU A 188 5.50 -6.69 -20.05
C LEU A 188 5.12 -5.22 -20.09
N ASN A 189 4.20 -4.82 -19.23
CA ASN A 189 3.94 -3.40 -19.04
C ASN A 189 5.03 -2.79 -18.17
N ASN A 190 5.14 -1.47 -18.19
CA ASN A 190 6.06 -0.76 -17.32
C ASN A 190 5.78 -1.15 -15.87
N ILE A 191 6.78 -1.75 -15.21
CA ILE A 191 6.87 -1.73 -13.76
C ILE A 191 7.16 -0.28 -13.40
N THR A 192 6.13 0.55 -13.30
CA THR A 192 6.32 1.88 -12.73
C THR A 192 6.62 1.69 -11.25
N SER A 193 7.84 2.02 -10.85
CA SER A 193 8.22 2.14 -9.44
C SER A 193 7.52 3.37 -8.84
N SER A 194 6.20 3.33 -8.75
CA SER A 194 5.36 4.40 -8.25
C SER A 194 5.47 4.42 -6.72
N GLY A 195 6.61 4.90 -6.19
CA GLY A 195 6.74 5.16 -4.76
C GLY A 195 8.17 5.22 -4.23
N ILE A 196 9.10 4.41 -4.75
CA ILE A 196 10.46 4.36 -4.20
C ILE A 196 11.41 5.23 -5.03
N LEU A 197 11.49 5.05 -6.36
CA LEU A 197 12.36 5.87 -7.23
C LEU A 197 11.84 7.29 -7.46
N SER A 198 10.54 7.55 -7.25
CA SER A 198 9.97 8.91 -7.32
C SER A 198 10.31 9.77 -6.10
N THR A 199 10.77 9.15 -5.02
CA THR A 199 11.06 9.81 -3.73
C THR A 199 12.56 10.11 -3.57
N TYR A 200 13.41 9.46 -4.37
CA TYR A 200 14.82 9.84 -4.49
C TYR A 200 14.99 10.99 -5.49
N LYS A 201 15.96 11.87 -5.26
CA LYS A 201 16.39 12.88 -6.25
C LYS A 201 16.78 12.15 -7.54
N GLN A 202 16.03 12.36 -8.63
CA GLN A 202 16.46 11.96 -9.96
C GLN A 202 17.46 12.99 -10.47
N GLU A 203 18.62 12.51 -10.93
CA GLU A 203 19.64 13.32 -11.60
C GLU A 203 19.77 12.82 -13.04
N ILE A 204 19.13 13.51 -13.98
CA ILE A 204 19.20 13.17 -15.40
C ILE A 204 20.25 14.06 -16.07
N ASN A 205 21.29 13.45 -16.64
CA ASN A 205 22.29 14.15 -17.45
C ASN A 205 21.75 14.34 -18.87
N LEU A 206 21.69 15.57 -19.36
CA LEU A 206 21.18 15.90 -20.68
C LEU A 206 22.11 16.87 -21.41
N ALA A 207 22.62 16.46 -22.57
CA ALA A 207 23.33 17.35 -23.48
C ALA A 207 22.34 18.13 -24.35
N ILE A 208 22.52 19.45 -24.47
CA ILE A 208 21.65 20.30 -25.29
C ILE A 208 22.47 21.23 -26.18
N SER A 209 21.98 21.45 -27.40
CA SER A 209 22.56 22.36 -28.39
C SER A 209 21.52 23.36 -28.93
N SER A 210 20.50 23.65 -28.14
CA SER A 210 19.44 24.62 -28.46
C SER A 210 18.83 25.23 -27.20
N ASN A 211 18.08 26.31 -27.39
CA ASN A 211 17.26 26.89 -26.31
C ASN A 211 16.21 25.87 -25.85
N THR A 212 15.94 25.81 -24.55
CA THR A 212 14.96 24.88 -23.98
C THR A 212 14.40 25.39 -22.66
N THR A 213 13.25 24.85 -22.26
CA THR A 213 12.78 24.93 -20.86
C THR A 213 13.50 23.86 -20.04
N LEU A 214 13.99 24.26 -18.87
CA LEU A 214 14.70 23.40 -17.93
C LEU A 214 13.70 22.60 -17.10
N VAL A 215 14.10 21.39 -16.74
CA VAL A 215 13.35 20.45 -15.91
C VAL A 215 14.10 20.29 -14.59
N THR A 216 13.36 20.27 -13.48
CA THR A 216 13.95 20.11 -12.15
C THR A 216 14.55 18.71 -11.99
N GLY A 217 15.69 18.60 -11.29
CA GLY A 217 16.46 17.37 -11.14
C GLY A 217 17.38 17.05 -12.33
N TYR A 218 17.51 17.94 -13.32
CA TYR A 218 18.37 17.67 -14.48
C TYR A 218 19.72 18.38 -14.36
N ARG A 219 20.72 17.77 -14.97
CA ARG A 219 22.06 18.30 -15.20
C ARG A 219 22.24 18.56 -16.69
N TYR A 220 22.29 19.82 -17.06
CA TYR A 220 22.38 20.24 -18.45
C TYR A 220 23.84 20.47 -18.86
N PHE A 221 24.30 19.71 -19.85
CA PHE A 221 25.58 19.91 -20.52
C PHE A 221 25.31 20.74 -21.77
N VAL A 222 25.57 22.04 -21.68
CA VAL A 222 25.17 23.02 -22.70
C VAL A 222 26.28 23.19 -23.71
N ASP A 223 25.97 22.95 -24.98
CA ASP A 223 26.81 23.30 -26.11
C ASP A 223 26.70 24.81 -26.39
N THR A 224 27.78 25.53 -26.12
CA THR A 224 27.92 26.98 -26.33
C THR A 224 28.64 27.32 -27.63
N THR A 225 28.48 26.54 -28.71
CA THR A 225 28.84 26.94 -30.09
C THR A 225 28.02 28.14 -30.61
N ALA A 226 26.93 28.48 -29.92
CA ALA A 226 26.14 29.68 -30.08
C ALA A 226 25.57 30.08 -28.71
N ALA A 227 25.17 31.35 -28.54
CA ALA A 227 24.54 31.81 -27.31
C ALA A 227 23.24 31.03 -27.04
N ARG A 228 22.98 30.68 -25.78
CA ARG A 228 21.84 29.83 -25.39
C ARG A 228 20.94 30.56 -24.40
N THR A 229 19.64 30.39 -24.56
CA THR A 229 18.64 30.83 -23.58
C THR A 229 17.91 29.62 -23.01
N LEU A 230 18.04 29.43 -21.70
CA LEU A 230 17.48 28.32 -20.94
C LEU A 230 16.42 28.84 -19.98
N THR A 231 15.16 28.47 -20.17
CA THR A 231 14.05 29.01 -19.40
C THR A 231 13.78 28.15 -18.16
N LEU A 232 13.76 28.75 -16.96
CA LEU A 232 13.46 28.03 -15.72
C LEU A 232 12.02 27.48 -15.70
N PRO A 233 11.75 26.41 -14.93
CA PRO A 233 10.40 25.85 -14.78
C PRO A 233 9.39 26.88 -14.28
N ALA A 234 8.16 26.82 -14.80
CA ALA A 234 7.08 27.73 -14.40
C ALA A 234 6.52 27.44 -12.99
N ASN A 235 6.61 26.19 -12.52
CA ASN A 235 6.02 25.73 -11.25
C ASN A 235 7.03 24.97 -10.39
N PRO A 236 8.12 25.61 -9.92
CA PRO A 236 9.09 24.96 -9.04
C PRO A 236 8.55 24.80 -7.62
N SER A 237 8.92 23.69 -6.99
CA SER A 237 8.70 23.42 -5.55
C SER A 237 9.96 23.69 -4.75
N VAL A 238 9.82 24.03 -3.46
CA VAL A 238 10.96 24.25 -2.56
C VAL A 238 11.86 23.01 -2.56
N GLY A 239 13.18 23.23 -2.71
CA GLY A 239 14.18 22.17 -2.77
C GLY A 239 14.39 21.56 -4.16
N ASN A 240 13.65 22.00 -5.18
CA ASN A 240 13.98 21.68 -6.56
C ASN A 240 15.32 22.29 -6.95
N GLU A 241 16.11 21.52 -7.69
CA GLU A 241 17.48 21.86 -8.07
C GLU A 241 17.66 21.67 -9.59
N ILE A 242 18.47 22.51 -10.22
CA ILE A 242 18.90 22.38 -11.62
C ILE A 242 20.38 22.68 -11.69
N THR A 243 21.15 21.87 -12.41
CA THR A 243 22.56 22.14 -12.69
C THR A 243 22.76 22.47 -14.16
N VAL A 244 23.57 23.48 -14.44
CA VAL A 244 23.94 23.90 -15.79
C VAL A 244 25.47 23.93 -15.89
N PHE A 245 26.01 23.24 -16.90
CA PHE A 245 27.42 23.20 -17.24
C PHE A 245 27.61 23.82 -18.63
N ASP A 246 28.55 24.74 -18.79
CA ASP A 246 29.11 25.08 -20.09
C ASP A 246 30.00 23.92 -20.57
N ALA A 247 29.44 23.04 -21.38
CA ALA A 247 30.08 21.77 -21.75
C ALA A 247 31.17 21.94 -22.82
N THR A 248 31.04 22.93 -23.70
CA THR A 248 32.05 23.21 -24.73
C THR A 248 33.08 24.24 -24.29
N GLY A 249 32.86 24.91 -23.15
CA GLY A 249 33.85 25.81 -22.54
C GLY A 249 33.95 27.18 -23.21
N THR A 250 32.89 27.62 -23.91
CA THR A 250 32.89 28.84 -24.73
C THR A 250 31.83 29.87 -24.29
N ALA A 251 31.27 29.74 -23.07
CA ALA A 251 30.24 30.64 -22.56
C ALA A 251 30.70 32.11 -22.41
N GLY A 252 31.99 32.40 -22.33
CA GLY A 252 32.47 33.79 -22.35
C GLY A 252 32.44 34.47 -23.71
N THR A 253 32.24 33.71 -24.78
CA THR A 253 31.94 34.24 -26.13
C THR A 253 30.46 34.10 -26.46
N TYR A 254 29.87 32.97 -26.07
CA TYR A 254 28.51 32.59 -26.37
C TYR A 254 27.74 32.31 -25.08
N ASN A 255 27.35 33.39 -24.42
CA ASN A 255 26.77 33.34 -23.07
C ASN A 255 25.56 32.39 -22.97
N ILE A 256 25.45 31.75 -21.81
CA ILE A 256 24.24 31.02 -21.42
C ILE A 256 23.38 31.95 -20.58
N THR A 257 22.23 32.35 -21.11
CA THR A 257 21.20 33.10 -20.39
C THR A 257 20.21 32.15 -19.76
N ILE A 258 20.18 32.08 -18.43
CA ILE A 258 19.15 31.38 -17.67
C ILE A 258 18.00 32.37 -17.43
N SER A 259 16.94 32.20 -18.20
CA SER A 259 15.75 33.04 -18.13
C SER A 259 14.88 32.69 -16.93
N SER A 260 14.49 33.72 -16.20
CA SER A 260 13.73 33.65 -14.95
C SER A 260 12.35 33.00 -15.05
N ASN A 261 11.73 32.99 -16.23
CA ASN A 261 10.35 32.59 -16.46
C ASN A 261 9.35 33.22 -15.46
N SER A 262 9.54 34.53 -15.21
CA SER A 262 8.75 35.30 -14.25
C SER A 262 8.85 34.83 -12.78
N LYS A 263 9.81 33.96 -12.44
CA LYS A 263 10.18 33.65 -11.05
C LYS A 263 11.36 34.49 -10.62
N LYS A 264 11.54 34.66 -9.31
CA LYS A 264 12.70 35.38 -8.80
C LYS A 264 13.98 34.55 -8.96
N ILE A 265 15.07 35.22 -9.22
CA ILE A 265 16.44 34.73 -9.07
C ILE A 265 17.12 35.68 -8.08
N ASN A 266 17.65 35.16 -6.97
CA ASN A 266 18.27 35.96 -5.90
C ASN A 266 17.42 37.14 -5.39
N GLY A 267 16.09 36.96 -5.31
CA GLY A 267 15.16 37.96 -4.76
C GLY A 267 14.55 38.94 -5.76
N ALA A 268 15.03 38.97 -7.01
CA ALA A 268 14.52 39.83 -8.07
C ALA A 268 14.06 39.02 -9.30
N VAL A 269 13.10 39.53 -10.08
CA VAL A 269 12.76 38.92 -11.38
C VAL A 269 13.79 39.41 -12.39
N GLN A 270 14.79 38.59 -12.64
CA GLN A 270 15.94 38.90 -13.50
C GLN A 270 16.51 37.61 -14.08
N ASP A 271 17.20 37.70 -15.20
CA ASP A 271 17.89 36.57 -15.79
C ASP A 271 19.29 36.41 -15.18
N LEU A 272 19.78 35.16 -15.10
CA LEU A 272 21.17 34.85 -14.76
C LEU A 272 21.95 34.66 -16.06
N ILE A 273 23.12 35.28 -16.17
CA ILE A 273 24.01 35.13 -17.32
C ILE A 273 25.27 34.39 -16.86
N LEU A 274 25.60 33.29 -17.54
CA LEU A 274 26.89 32.62 -17.42
C LEU A 274 27.75 33.08 -18.60
N ASP A 275 28.80 33.86 -18.29
CA ASP A 275 29.69 34.53 -19.23
C ASP A 275 31.17 34.21 -19.00
N ALA A 276 31.46 33.19 -18.20
CA ALA A 276 32.80 32.64 -18.03
C ALA A 276 32.91 31.30 -18.78
N ASN A 277 34.00 31.11 -19.51
CA ASN A 277 34.30 29.83 -20.17
C ASN A 277 34.37 28.70 -19.13
N GLY A 278 33.64 27.61 -19.37
CA GLY A 278 33.55 26.48 -18.46
C GLY A 278 32.73 26.77 -17.19
N ALA A 279 31.87 27.79 -17.22
CA ALA A 279 31.00 28.13 -16.08
C ALA A 279 30.09 26.97 -15.68
N LEU A 280 29.80 26.93 -14.37
CA LEU A 280 28.88 26.00 -13.74
C LEU A 280 27.93 26.79 -12.83
N ALA A 281 26.64 26.48 -12.89
CA ALA A 281 25.65 26.99 -11.95
C ALA A 281 24.78 25.87 -11.39
N ILE A 282 24.56 25.88 -10.08
CA ILE A 282 23.57 25.04 -9.39
C ILE A 282 22.49 25.97 -8.85
N LEU A 283 21.28 25.85 -9.36
CA LEU A 283 20.15 26.67 -8.95
C LEU A 283 19.23 25.85 -8.05
N THR A 284 18.98 26.32 -6.83
CA THR A 284 18.04 25.70 -5.89
C THR A 284 16.85 26.64 -5.62
N TYR A 285 15.63 26.16 -5.77
CA TYR A 285 14.43 26.95 -5.48
C TYR A 285 14.13 27.00 -3.98
N THR A 286 14.12 28.20 -3.42
CA THR A 286 13.99 28.46 -1.96
C THR A 286 12.62 29.02 -1.56
N GLY A 287 11.64 29.00 -2.47
CA GLY A 287 10.31 29.58 -2.25
C GLY A 287 10.13 30.95 -2.89
N SER A 288 8.93 31.50 -2.84
CA SER A 288 8.54 32.71 -3.59
C SER A 288 9.22 34.00 -3.15
N SER A 289 9.71 34.08 -1.91
CA SER A 289 10.38 35.28 -1.38
C SER A 289 11.67 35.60 -2.12
N TYR A 290 12.53 34.59 -2.30
CA TYR A 290 13.86 34.71 -2.93
C TYR A 290 13.97 34.00 -4.28
N GLY A 291 13.06 33.08 -4.58
CA GLY A 291 13.07 32.28 -5.80
C GLY A 291 14.24 31.31 -5.88
N TRP A 292 14.88 31.25 -7.04
CA TRP A 292 16.07 30.45 -7.30
C TRP A 292 17.32 31.11 -6.70
N ARG A 293 18.15 30.33 -6.00
CA ARG A 293 19.44 30.72 -5.43
C ARG A 293 20.56 29.93 -6.12
N PHE A 294 21.68 30.59 -6.36
CA PHE A 294 22.90 30.04 -6.96
C PHE A 294 24.12 30.77 -6.41
#